data_AF-A0A0Q9MW94-F1
#
_entry.id   AF-A0A0Q9MW94-F1
#
_cell.length_a   1.000
_cell.length_b   1.000
_cell.length_c   1.000
_cell.angle_alpha   90.00
_cell.angle_beta   90.00
_cell.angle_gamma   90.00
#
_symmetry.space_group_name_H-M   'P 1'
#
loop_
_entity.id
_entity.type
_entity.pdbx_description
1 polymer ?
#
loop_
_entity_poly.entity_id
_entity_poly.type
_entity_poly.pdbx_seq_one_letter_code
_entity_poly.pdbx_strand_id
1 'polypeptide(L)'
;MLRDLGLTGLLLQLPDVSALSHYADDVLGPLRANDLAQDPALLPTLSALIHNNLNASKTAEQLHVQEDVVAEARRRIEDLLALNLSRVSDLTRVSMALEVDDVIEARQRQGIIDV
;
A
#
# COMPACT_ATOMS: atom_id res chain seq x y z
N MET A 1 -2.11 23.55 -12.64
CA MET A 1 -1.47 22.27 -12.99
C MET A 1 -1.03 21.45 -11.78
N LEU A 2 -0.79 22.02 -10.58
CA LEU A 2 -0.53 21.25 -9.34
C LEU A 2 -1.75 21.05 -8.41
N ARG A 3 -2.91 21.63 -8.74
CA ARG A 3 -4.09 21.68 -7.83
C ARG A 3 -4.90 20.38 -7.79
N ASP A 4 -4.62 19.42 -8.68
CA ASP A 4 -5.36 18.16 -8.78
C ASP A 4 -4.61 16.96 -8.16
N LEU A 5 -3.40 17.16 -7.64
CA LEU A 5 -2.58 16.06 -7.07
C LEU A 5 -3.00 15.65 -5.65
N GLY A 6 -4.00 16.32 -5.04
CA GLY A 6 -4.50 15.97 -3.71
C GLY A 6 -3.38 15.85 -2.66
N LEU A 7 -3.52 14.86 -1.76
CA LEU A 7 -2.53 14.56 -0.72
C LEU A 7 -1.14 14.25 -1.31
N THR A 8 -1.07 13.49 -2.41
CA THR A 8 0.16 13.10 -3.10
C THR A 8 1.00 14.31 -3.52
N GLY A 9 0.36 15.38 -4.01
CA GLY A 9 1.02 16.63 -4.39
C GLY A 9 1.57 17.44 -3.21
N LEU A 10 0.95 17.32 -2.04
CA LEU A 10 1.45 17.91 -0.79
C LEU A 10 2.66 17.12 -0.27
N LEU A 11 2.58 15.79 -0.31
CA LEU A 11 3.67 14.91 0.11
C LEU A 11 4.93 15.10 -0.76
N LEU A 12 4.79 15.36 -2.06
CA LEU A 12 5.91 15.66 -2.96
C LEU A 12 6.62 16.99 -2.67
N GLN A 13 6.00 17.93 -1.95
CA GLN A 13 6.61 19.22 -1.61
C GLN A 13 7.36 19.20 -0.27
N LEU A 14 7.27 18.12 0.50
CA LEU A 14 7.95 18.04 1.80
C LEU A 14 9.48 17.94 1.60
N PRO A 15 10.27 18.81 2.27
CA PRO A 15 11.73 18.84 2.12
C PRO A 15 12.40 17.60 2.71
N ASP A 16 11.76 16.98 3.70
CA ASP A 16 12.20 15.71 4.30
C ASP A 16 11.06 14.69 4.28
N VAL A 17 11.34 13.53 3.71
CA VAL A 17 10.43 12.38 3.63
C VAL A 17 10.85 11.25 4.56
N SER A 18 11.86 11.45 5.41
CA SER A 18 12.32 10.45 6.39
C SER A 18 11.20 10.01 7.33
N ALA A 19 10.44 10.96 7.86
CA ALA A 19 9.29 10.70 8.72
C ALA A 19 8.17 9.94 7.98
N LEU A 20 8.00 10.21 6.69
CA LEU A 20 7.04 9.50 5.84
C LEU A 20 7.51 8.06 5.54
N SER A 21 8.79 7.90 5.23
CA SER A 21 9.41 6.60 5.00
C SER A 21 9.29 5.73 6.25
N HIS A 22 9.59 6.29 7.42
CA HIS A 22 9.41 5.60 8.69
C HIS A 22 7.95 5.21 8.94
N TYR A 23 6.99 6.08 8.65
CA TYR A 23 5.57 5.75 8.75
C TYR A 23 5.17 4.60 7.82
N ALA A 24 5.60 4.62 6.56
CA ALA A 24 5.32 3.54 5.61
C ALA A 24 5.98 2.23 6.04
N ASP A 25 7.23 2.28 6.52
CA ASP A 25 7.96 1.14 7.05
C ASP A 25 7.27 0.54 8.28
N ASP A 26 6.81 1.37 9.21
CA ASP A 26 6.09 0.94 10.41
C ASP A 26 4.76 0.24 10.08
N VAL A 27 4.07 0.70 9.03
CA VAL A 27 2.75 0.17 8.64
C VAL A 27 2.85 -1.01 7.68
N LEU A 28 3.73 -0.97 6.69
CA LEU A 28 3.82 -1.95 5.60
C LEU A 28 5.01 -2.91 5.75
N GLY A 29 5.95 -2.59 6.64
CA GLY A 29 7.14 -3.41 6.91
C GLY A 29 6.85 -4.88 7.18
N PRO A 30 5.82 -5.24 8.00
CA PRO A 30 5.49 -6.65 8.22
C PRO A 30 5.08 -7.39 6.93
N LEU A 31 4.38 -6.73 6.00
CA LEU A 31 4.02 -7.34 4.72
C LEU A 31 5.24 -7.46 3.80
N ARG A 32 6.10 -6.44 3.74
CA ARG A 32 7.36 -6.53 2.98
C ARG A 32 8.25 -7.66 3.49
N ALA A 33 8.33 -7.84 4.80
CA ALA A 33 9.07 -8.94 5.40
C ALA A 33 8.46 -10.31 5.06
N ASN A 34 7.13 -10.43 5.06
CA ASN A 34 6.43 -11.64 4.59
C ASN A 34 6.77 -11.93 3.12
N ASP A 35 6.66 -10.94 2.25
CA ASP A 35 6.80 -11.11 0.80
C ASP A 35 8.25 -11.41 0.37
N LEU A 36 9.23 -10.96 1.16
CA LEU A 36 10.63 -11.37 0.98
C LEU A 36 10.88 -12.84 1.37
N ALA A 37 10.07 -13.38 2.29
CA ALA A 37 10.30 -14.70 2.88
C ALA A 37 9.38 -15.80 2.32
N GLN A 38 8.21 -15.44 1.77
CA GLN A 38 7.17 -16.38 1.35
C GLN A 38 6.39 -15.90 0.11
N ASP A 39 5.75 -16.87 -0.55
CA ASP A 39 4.65 -16.68 -1.51
C ASP A 39 3.36 -17.12 -0.80
N PRO A 40 2.21 -16.40 -0.87
CA PRO A 40 1.86 -15.30 -1.76
C PRO A 40 2.34 -13.90 -1.35
N ALA A 41 2.54 -13.03 -2.34
CA ALA A 41 2.82 -11.61 -2.16
C ALA A 41 1.58 -10.85 -1.64
N LEU A 42 1.61 -10.47 -0.37
CA LEU A 42 0.50 -9.82 0.34
C LEU A 42 0.46 -8.31 0.14
N LEU A 43 1.60 -7.63 0.00
CA LEU A 43 1.61 -6.18 -0.22
C LEU A 43 0.96 -5.78 -1.55
N PRO A 44 1.25 -6.44 -2.70
CA PRO A 44 0.52 -6.19 -3.94
C PRO A 44 -0.97 -6.52 -3.83
N THR A 45 -1.32 -7.57 -3.07
CA THR A 45 -2.72 -7.96 -2.84
C THR A 45 -3.48 -6.91 -2.04
N LEU A 46 -2.88 -6.35 -0.99
CA LEU A 46 -3.43 -5.24 -0.22
C LEU A 46 -3.68 -4.01 -1.10
N SER A 47 -2.70 -3.64 -1.93
CA SER A 47 -2.86 -2.54 -2.88
C SER A 47 -4.04 -2.78 -3.82
N ALA A 48 -4.13 -3.96 -4.44
CA ALA A 48 -5.24 -4.31 -5.33
C ALA A 48 -6.60 -4.32 -4.60
N LEU A 49 -6.67 -4.80 -3.36
CA LEU A 49 -7.87 -4.74 -2.53
C LEU A 49 -8.34 -3.30 -2.34
N ILE A 50 -7.45 -2.39 -1.96
CA ILE A 50 -7.80 -0.97 -1.72
C ILE A 50 -8.27 -0.29 -3.01
N HIS A 51 -7.56 -0.49 -4.13
CA HIS A 51 -7.97 0.02 -5.45
C HIS A 51 -9.36 -0.49 -5.87
N ASN A 52 -9.72 -1.72 -5.52
CA ASN A 52 -11.01 -2.32 -5.81
C ASN A 52 -12.07 -2.10 -4.72
N ASN A 53 -11.87 -1.15 -3.79
CA ASN A 53 -12.79 -0.87 -2.68
C ASN A 53 -13.10 -2.11 -1.83
N LEU A 54 -12.07 -2.91 -1.55
CA LEU A 54 -12.11 -4.18 -0.82
C LEU A 54 -13.03 -5.24 -1.45
N ASN A 55 -13.34 -5.12 -2.75
CA ASN A 55 -14.12 -6.12 -3.48
C ASN A 55 -13.22 -7.31 -3.85
N ALA A 56 -13.46 -8.45 -3.21
CA ALA A 56 -12.65 -9.66 -3.38
C ALA A 56 -12.75 -10.23 -4.80
N SER A 57 -13.95 -10.27 -5.39
CA SER A 57 -14.18 -10.74 -6.76
C SER A 57 -13.40 -9.91 -7.80
N LYS A 58 -13.49 -8.57 -7.76
CA LYS A 58 -12.72 -7.69 -8.66
C LYS A 58 -11.22 -7.81 -8.46
N THR A 59 -10.78 -7.95 -7.22
CA THR A 59 -9.36 -8.15 -6.90
C THR A 59 -8.86 -9.48 -7.44
N ALA A 60 -9.66 -10.54 -7.32
CA ALA A 60 -9.34 -11.87 -7.84
C ALA A 60 -9.22 -11.86 -9.37
N GLU A 61 -10.14 -11.16 -10.06
CA GLU A 61 -10.06 -10.93 -11.50
C GLU A 61 -8.77 -10.18 -11.89
N GLN A 62 -8.44 -9.09 -11.20
CA GLN A 62 -7.22 -8.30 -11.45
C GLN A 62 -5.94 -9.10 -11.23
N LEU A 63 -5.90 -9.94 -10.19
CA LEU A 63 -4.72 -10.72 -9.81
C LEU A 63 -4.67 -12.09 -10.50
N HIS A 64 -5.68 -12.43 -11.31
CA HIS A 64 -5.82 -13.75 -11.96
C HIS A 64 -5.79 -14.93 -10.96
N VAL A 65 -6.44 -14.77 -9.81
CA VAL A 65 -6.59 -15.79 -8.76
C VAL A 65 -8.07 -16.06 -8.46
N GLN A 66 -8.35 -17.01 -7.57
CA GLN A 66 -9.71 -17.27 -7.09
C GLN A 66 -10.10 -16.33 -5.93
N GLU A 67 -11.39 -16.05 -5.78
CA GLU A 67 -11.90 -15.11 -4.77
C GLU A 67 -11.61 -15.55 -3.32
N ASP A 68 -11.62 -16.85 -3.06
CA ASP A 68 -11.26 -17.43 -1.76
C ASP A 68 -9.78 -17.20 -1.39
N VAL A 69 -8.89 -17.22 -2.39
CA VAL A 69 -7.47 -16.87 -2.21
C VAL A 69 -7.32 -15.41 -1.77
N VAL A 70 -8.10 -14.49 -2.36
CA VAL A 70 -8.11 -13.08 -1.95
C VAL A 70 -8.66 -12.92 -0.53
N ALA A 71 -9.73 -13.64 -0.19
CA ALA A 71 -10.30 -13.60 1.15
C ALA A 71 -9.31 -14.10 2.22
N GLU A 72 -8.53 -15.14 1.90
CA GLU A 72 -7.47 -15.64 2.78
C GLU A 72 -6.31 -14.65 2.89
N ALA A 73 -5.86 -14.08 1.77
CA ALA A 73 -4.83 -13.04 1.78
C ALA A 73 -5.24 -11.83 2.62
N ARG A 74 -6.50 -11.39 2.51
CA ARG A 74 -7.06 -10.32 3.35
C ARG A 74 -6.95 -10.65 4.84
N ARG A 75 -7.37 -11.85 5.26
CA ARG A 75 -7.27 -12.27 6.67
C ARG A 75 -5.83 -12.22 7.16
N ARG A 76 -4.91 -12.77 6.36
CA ARG A 76 -3.49 -12.79 6.68
C ARG A 76 -2.87 -11.39 6.75
N ILE A 77 -3.30 -10.46 5.90
CA ILE A 77 -2.91 -9.04 5.97
C ILE A 77 -3.41 -8.41 7.28
N GLU A 78 -4.69 -8.59 7.62
CA GLU A 78 -5.30 -8.08 8.84
C GLU A 78 -4.56 -8.61 10.09
N ASP A 79 -4.18 -9.89 10.10
CA ASP A 79 -3.42 -10.52 11.17
C ASP A 79 -1.98 -9.98 11.28
N LEU A 80 -1.23 -9.93 10.16
CA LEU A 80 0.16 -9.46 10.15
C LEU A 80 0.29 -7.99 10.53
N LEU A 81 -0.69 -7.18 10.16
CA LEU A 81 -0.71 -5.75 10.46
C LEU A 81 -1.46 -5.42 11.76
N ALA A 82 -2.02 -6.42 12.44
CA ALA A 82 -2.85 -6.28 13.63
C ALA A 82 -3.93 -5.20 13.48
N LEU A 83 -4.67 -5.22 12.36
CA LEU A 83 -5.68 -4.23 12.01
C LEU A 83 -6.95 -4.86 11.44
N ASN A 84 -8.00 -4.06 11.22
CA ASN A 84 -9.23 -4.51 10.59
C ASN A 84 -9.60 -3.58 9.42
N LEU A 85 -9.55 -4.09 8.18
CA LEU A 85 -9.79 -3.26 6.98
C LEU A 85 -11.25 -2.80 6.84
N SER A 86 -12.18 -3.36 7.62
CA SER A 86 -13.55 -2.85 7.71
C SER A 86 -13.67 -1.63 8.65
N ARG A 87 -12.63 -1.31 9.45
CA ARG A 87 -12.56 -0.08 10.24
C ARG A 87 -11.99 1.05 9.42
N VAL A 88 -12.72 2.15 9.32
CA VAL A 88 -12.30 3.34 8.56
C VAL A 88 -10.94 3.89 9.04
N SER A 89 -10.66 3.86 10.34
CA SER A 89 -9.37 4.30 10.89
C SER A 89 -8.20 3.48 10.35
N ASP A 90 -8.36 2.16 10.33
CA ASP A 90 -7.32 1.22 9.94
C ASP A 90 -7.12 1.24 8.43
N LEU A 91 -8.23 1.27 7.68
CA LEU A 91 -8.24 1.45 6.24
C LEU A 91 -7.54 2.77 5.85
N THR A 92 -7.86 3.88 6.52
CA THR A 92 -7.23 5.17 6.26
C THR A 92 -5.73 5.11 6.53
N ARG A 93 -5.32 4.53 7.68
CA ARG A 93 -3.92 4.38 8.05
C ARG A 93 -3.14 3.63 6.98
N VAL A 94 -3.64 2.48 6.53
CA VAL A 94 -2.93 1.64 5.56
C VAL A 94 -2.96 2.23 4.14
N SER A 95 -4.07 2.85 3.72
CA SER A 95 -4.14 3.56 2.44
C SER A 95 -3.15 4.72 2.39
N MET A 96 -3.01 5.48 3.48
CA MET A 96 -1.99 6.54 3.56
C MET A 96 -0.57 6.00 3.47
N ALA A 97 -0.30 4.82 4.05
CA ALA A 97 1.02 4.21 3.98
C ALA A 97 1.37 3.79 2.53
N LEU A 98 0.40 3.24 1.78
CA LEU A 98 0.59 2.92 0.36
C LEU A 98 0.84 4.18 -0.48
N GLU A 99 0.05 5.24 -0.30
CA GLU A 99 0.24 6.51 -1.00
C GLU A 99 1.62 7.12 -0.72
N VAL A 100 2.09 7.03 0.52
CA VAL A 100 3.43 7.46 0.88
C VAL A 100 4.50 6.63 0.19
N ASP A 101 4.30 5.31 0.10
CA ASP A 101 5.23 4.40 -0.59
C ASP A 101 5.35 4.76 -2.08
N ASP A 102 4.22 5.00 -2.74
CA ASP A 102 4.17 5.43 -4.14
C ASP A 102 4.90 6.78 -4.36
N VAL A 103 4.75 7.72 -3.42
CA VAL A 103 5.46 9.02 -3.45
C VAL A 103 6.96 8.84 -3.29
N ILE A 104 7.40 7.98 -2.37
CA ILE A 104 8.82 7.69 -2.14
C ILE A 104 9.42 7.06 -3.41
N GLU A 105 8.74 6.08 -3.99
CA GLU A 105 9.17 5.42 -5.21
C GLU A 105 9.24 6.41 -6.40
N ALA A 106 8.24 7.28 -6.53
CA ALA A 106 8.22 8.31 -7.56
C ALA A 106 9.39 9.30 -7.44
N ARG A 107 9.74 9.72 -6.21
CA ARG A 107 10.92 10.58 -5.97
C ARG A 107 12.23 9.89 -6.30
N GLN A 108 12.37 8.61 -5.96
CA GLN A 108 13.56 7.82 -6.32
C GLN A 108 13.71 7.73 -7.84
N ARG A 109 12.61 7.48 -8.57
CA ARG A 109 12.61 7.48 -10.04
C ARG A 109 12.98 8.83 -10.65
N GLN A 110 12.52 9.95 -10.08
CA GLN A 110 12.90 11.30 -10.54
C GLN A 110 14.38 11.60 -10.28
N GLY A 111 14.90 11.25 -9.10
CA GLY A 111 16.32 11.44 -8.77
C GLY A 111 17.27 10.60 -9.63
N ILE A 112 16.81 9.50 -10.23
CA ILE A 112 17.58 8.69 -11.19
C ILE A 112 17.63 9.35 -12.59
N ILE A 113 16.66 10.20 -12.94
CA ILE A 113 16.58 10.85 -14.25
C ILE A 113 17.40 12.15 -14.29
N ASP A 114 17.73 12.73 -13.13
CA ASP A 114 18.50 13.97 -12.99
C ASP A 114 20.04 13.76 -12.84
N VAL A 115 20.58 12.57 -13.16
CA VAL A 115 22.02 12.24 -13.11
C VAL A 115 22.57 11.85 -14.48
#